data_AF-A0A7R9FUI5-F1
#
_entry.id   AF-A0A7R9FUI5-F1
#
_cell.length_a   1.000
_cell.length_b   1.000
_cell.length_c   1.000
_cell.angle_alpha   90.00
_cell.angle_beta   90.00
_cell.angle_gamma   90.00
#
_symmetry.space_group_name_H-M   'P 1'
#
loop_
_entity.id
_entity.type
_entity.pdbx_description
1 polymer ?
#
loop_
_entity_poly.entity_id
_entity_poly.type
_entity_poly.pdbx_seq_one_letter_code
_entity_poly.pdbx_strand_id
1 'polypeptide(L)'
;MALEDSARCILGNHDLHFLATYHGVRKAKKADTLKPILKAKDADTLVNWVRVCPLVREEEGILMVHAGVLPQWSCSQAMGFAAEVQDALLSRDYTDFLSAMYGNEPKRWSDKLKGDERLRMIVNALTRLRFCTADGEMDFETKEGAGSAPKGFMPWFEVPGRATAQDTIACGHWSTLGFIDHPLVLTLDTGCVWGGCLSAMRFDGGRRELLQIECGELPGVLRPS
;
A
#
# COMPACT_ATOMS: atom_id res chain seq x y z
N MET A 1 -10.77 -15.82 -14.38
CA MET A 1 -10.97 -14.37 -14.19
C MET A 1 -10.61 -13.68 -15.50
N ALA A 2 -11.36 -12.68 -15.94
CA ALA A 2 -11.25 -12.10 -17.29
C ALA A 2 -9.93 -11.35 -17.60
N LEU A 3 -9.06 -11.14 -16.60
CA LEU A 3 -7.83 -10.35 -16.74
C LEU A 3 -6.54 -11.18 -16.65
N GLU A 4 -6.63 -12.50 -16.36
CA GLU A 4 -5.52 -13.47 -16.27
C GLU A 4 -4.14 -12.84 -15.99
N ASP A 5 -3.18 -12.95 -16.90
CA ASP A 5 -1.82 -12.38 -16.77
C ASP A 5 -1.71 -10.91 -17.22
N SER A 6 -2.81 -10.32 -17.68
CA SER A 6 -2.86 -8.92 -18.14
C SER A 6 -2.98 -7.92 -17.00
N ALA A 7 -3.30 -8.37 -15.78
CA ALA A 7 -3.33 -7.54 -14.58
C ALA A 7 -2.47 -8.15 -13.47
N ARG A 8 -1.40 -7.44 -13.09
CA ARG A 8 -0.51 -7.82 -11.99
C ARG A 8 -0.72 -6.87 -10.81
N CYS A 9 -1.47 -7.33 -9.81
CA CYS A 9 -1.81 -6.52 -8.65
C CYS A 9 -0.73 -6.61 -7.55
N ILE A 10 -0.71 -5.58 -6.71
CA ILE A 10 -0.04 -5.56 -5.41
C ILE A 10 -1.06 -5.30 -4.31
N LEU A 11 -0.78 -5.78 -3.09
CA LEU A 11 -1.65 -5.62 -1.93
C LEU A 11 -1.49 -4.26 -1.26
N GLY A 12 -2.62 -3.65 -0.91
CA GLY A 12 -2.72 -2.49 -0.02
C GLY A 12 -3.32 -2.79 1.34
N ASN A 13 -3.43 -1.75 2.18
CA ASN A 13 -3.91 -1.90 3.55
C ASN A 13 -5.40 -2.31 3.62
N HIS A 14 -6.20 -1.88 2.64
CA HIS A 14 -7.62 -2.25 2.56
C HIS A 14 -7.83 -3.69 2.07
N ASP A 15 -6.94 -4.21 1.23
CA ASP A 15 -6.98 -5.61 0.79
C ASP A 15 -6.65 -6.56 1.94
N LEU A 16 -5.62 -6.23 2.73
CA LEU A 16 -5.30 -6.94 3.96
C LEU A 16 -6.45 -6.86 4.97
N HIS A 17 -7.11 -5.71 5.09
CA HIS A 17 -8.29 -5.57 5.93
C HIS A 17 -9.48 -6.41 5.45
N PHE A 18 -9.67 -6.54 4.14
CA PHE A 18 -10.66 -7.43 3.54
C PHE A 18 -10.40 -8.88 3.93
N LEU A 19 -9.16 -9.37 3.80
CA LEU A 19 -8.78 -10.72 4.24
C LEU A 19 -9.08 -10.94 5.74
N ALA A 20 -8.67 -10.01 6.60
CA ALA A 20 -8.93 -10.10 8.04
C ALA A 20 -10.43 -10.10 8.39
N THR A 21 -11.23 -9.34 7.64
CA THR A 21 -12.68 -9.25 7.85
C THR A 21 -13.39 -10.52 7.38
N TYR A 22 -12.95 -11.11 6.26
CA TYR A 22 -13.48 -12.37 5.74
C TYR A 22 -13.35 -13.51 6.75
N HIS A 23 -12.20 -13.61 7.42
CA HIS A 23 -11.95 -14.62 8.45
C HIS A 23 -12.51 -14.27 9.83
N GLY A 24 -13.23 -13.16 9.97
CA GLY A 24 -13.79 -12.73 11.26
C GLY A 24 -12.76 -12.27 12.29
N VAL A 25 -11.48 -12.15 11.91
CA VAL A 25 -10.39 -11.64 12.76
C VAL A 25 -10.63 -10.18 13.13
N ARG A 26 -11.23 -9.41 12.22
CA ARG A 26 -11.75 -8.08 12.49
C ARG A 26 -13.19 -7.95 12.08
N LYS A 27 -13.93 -7.14 12.85
CA LYS A 27 -15.28 -6.74 12.48
C LYS A 27 -15.20 -5.63 11.44
N ALA A 28 -16.02 -5.74 10.40
CA ALA A 28 -16.28 -4.63 9.48
C ALA A 28 -16.77 -3.42 10.28
N LYS A 29 -16.19 -2.25 10.01
CA LYS A 29 -16.65 -0.96 10.52
C LYS A 29 -17.89 -0.51 9.75
N LYS A 30 -18.67 0.38 10.35
CA LYS A 30 -19.88 0.94 9.71
C LYS A 30 -19.60 1.65 8.38
N ALA A 31 -18.40 2.22 8.23
CA ALA A 31 -17.97 2.93 7.03
C ALA A 31 -17.43 1.99 5.93
N ASP A 32 -17.23 0.71 6.22
CA ASP A 32 -16.66 -0.21 5.23
C ASP A 32 -17.72 -0.63 4.21
N THR A 33 -17.34 -0.63 2.94
CA THR A 33 -18.18 -1.04 1.80
C THR A 33 -17.99 -2.52 1.44
N LEU A 34 -17.39 -3.33 2.34
CA LEU A 34 -17.01 -4.73 2.07
C LEU A 34 -18.18 -5.73 2.05
N LYS A 35 -19.38 -5.34 2.54
CA LYS A 35 -20.50 -6.28 2.68
C LYS A 35 -20.89 -7.02 1.39
N PRO A 36 -20.93 -6.39 0.20
CA PRO A 36 -21.25 -7.09 -1.05
C PRO A 36 -20.21 -8.16 -1.40
N ILE A 37 -18.91 -7.84 -1.33
CA ILE A 37 -17.84 -8.79 -1.66
C ILE A 37 -17.76 -9.94 -0.66
N LEU A 38 -17.99 -9.67 0.64
CA LEU A 38 -18.03 -10.71 1.67
C LEU A 38 -19.23 -11.68 1.53
N LYS A 39 -20.28 -11.27 0.81
CA LYS A 39 -21.49 -12.08 0.58
C LYS A 39 -21.57 -12.65 -0.84
N ALA A 40 -20.56 -12.40 -1.67
CA ALA A 40 -20.53 -12.87 -3.04
C ALA A 40 -20.49 -14.40 -3.07
N LYS A 41 -21.09 -15.02 -4.09
CA LYS A 41 -21.11 -16.49 -4.23
C LYS A 41 -19.71 -17.08 -4.42
N ASP A 42 -18.80 -16.28 -4.93
CA ASP A 42 -17.41 -16.59 -5.24
C ASP A 42 -16.43 -15.91 -4.26
N ALA A 43 -16.89 -15.51 -3.06
CA ALA A 43 -16.05 -14.83 -2.07
C ALA A 43 -14.78 -15.62 -1.71
N ASP A 44 -14.87 -16.95 -1.52
CA ASP A 44 -13.71 -17.82 -1.30
C ASP A 44 -12.68 -17.72 -2.43
N THR A 45 -13.14 -17.72 -3.67
CA THR A 45 -12.27 -17.58 -4.86
C THR A 45 -11.56 -16.24 -4.87
N LEU A 46 -12.29 -15.16 -4.58
CA LEU A 46 -11.74 -13.80 -4.53
C LEU A 46 -10.72 -13.64 -3.39
N VAL A 47 -11.03 -14.16 -2.21
CA VAL A 47 -10.13 -14.14 -1.05
C VAL A 47 -8.84 -14.90 -1.35
N ASN A 48 -8.94 -16.10 -1.94
CA ASN A 48 -7.77 -16.89 -2.32
C ASN A 48 -6.92 -16.19 -3.39
N TRP A 49 -7.54 -15.47 -4.32
CA TRP A 49 -6.82 -14.69 -5.34
C TRP A 49 -6.12 -13.46 -4.75
N VAL A 50 -6.80 -12.69 -3.90
CA VAL A 50 -6.18 -11.53 -3.21
C VAL A 50 -4.99 -12.00 -2.39
N ARG A 51 -5.14 -13.10 -1.65
CA ARG A 51 -4.10 -13.66 -0.76
C ARG A 51 -2.78 -14.00 -1.47
N VAL A 52 -2.81 -14.32 -2.76
CA VAL A 52 -1.59 -14.66 -3.53
C VAL A 52 -0.96 -13.45 -4.23
N CYS A 53 -1.59 -12.28 -4.17
CA CYS A 53 -0.99 -11.05 -4.69
C CYS A 53 0.16 -10.58 -3.77
N PRO A 54 1.32 -10.18 -4.31
CA PRO A 54 2.45 -9.71 -3.50
C PRO A 54 2.22 -8.29 -2.97
N LEU A 55 3.01 -7.85 -1.98
CA LEU A 55 2.98 -6.46 -1.52
C LEU A 55 3.80 -5.52 -2.42
N VAL A 56 4.79 -6.05 -3.13
CA VAL A 56 5.73 -5.31 -3.96
C VAL A 56 5.96 -6.05 -5.26
N ARG A 57 6.10 -5.31 -6.37
CA ARG A 57 6.53 -5.82 -7.67
C ARG A 57 7.58 -4.90 -8.26
N GLU A 58 8.48 -5.45 -9.04
CA GLU A 58 9.39 -4.70 -9.89
C GLU A 58 9.17 -5.14 -11.33
N GLU A 59 8.92 -4.18 -12.22
CA GLU A 59 8.73 -4.43 -13.65
C GLU A 59 9.33 -3.23 -14.40
N GLU A 60 10.00 -3.44 -15.53
CA GLU A 60 10.52 -2.34 -16.39
C GLU A 60 11.36 -1.27 -15.62
N GLY A 61 12.06 -1.66 -14.55
CA GLY A 61 12.87 -0.76 -13.73
C GLY A 61 12.07 0.17 -12.79
N ILE A 62 10.79 -0.11 -12.56
CA ILE A 62 9.96 0.57 -11.56
C ILE A 62 9.54 -0.38 -10.45
N LEU A 63 9.79 0.04 -9.20
CA LEU A 63 9.28 -0.63 -8.01
C LEU A 63 7.86 -0.14 -7.72
N MET A 64 6.88 -1.04 -7.72
CA MET A 64 5.50 -0.77 -7.37
C MET A 64 5.22 -1.25 -5.95
N VAL A 65 4.76 -0.33 -5.10
CA VAL A 65 4.40 -0.57 -3.69
C VAL A 65 3.14 0.23 -3.34
N HIS A 66 2.27 -0.27 -2.47
CA HIS A 66 1.01 0.42 -2.21
C HIS A 66 1.22 1.80 -1.57
N ALA A 67 2.12 1.94 -0.59
CA ALA A 67 2.38 3.21 0.10
C ALA A 67 3.80 3.76 -0.12
N GLY A 68 4.84 3.08 0.34
CA GLY A 68 6.21 3.57 0.22
C GLY A 68 7.25 2.61 0.79
N VAL A 69 8.51 3.05 0.77
CA VAL A 69 9.67 2.30 1.28
C VAL A 69 10.36 3.12 2.36
N LEU A 70 10.69 2.50 3.50
CA LEU A 70 11.42 3.20 4.56
C LEU A 70 12.83 3.61 4.09
N PRO A 71 13.37 4.74 4.59
CA PRO A 71 14.61 5.31 4.07
C PRO A 71 15.81 4.38 4.19
N GLN A 72 15.85 3.50 5.19
CA GLN A 72 16.94 2.53 5.37
C GLN A 72 16.85 1.27 4.50
N TRP A 73 15.78 1.09 3.71
CA TRP A 73 15.62 -0.10 2.87
C TRP A 73 15.96 0.18 1.42
N SER A 74 16.80 -0.65 0.81
CA SER A 74 16.93 -0.71 -0.65
C SER A 74 15.69 -1.37 -1.29
N CYS A 75 15.52 -1.23 -2.60
CA CYS A 75 14.47 -1.95 -3.35
C CYS A 75 14.55 -3.47 -3.13
N SER A 76 15.76 -4.03 -3.15
CA SER A 76 15.98 -5.46 -2.89
C SER A 76 15.55 -5.87 -1.48
N GLN A 77 15.86 -5.05 -0.47
CA GLN A 77 15.39 -5.31 0.91
C GLN A 77 13.88 -5.22 1.00
N ALA A 78 13.25 -4.20 0.39
CA ALA A 78 11.80 -4.07 0.38
C ALA A 78 11.10 -5.29 -0.25
N MET A 79 11.64 -5.81 -1.37
CA MET A 79 11.15 -7.05 -1.99
C MET A 79 11.35 -8.27 -1.10
N GLY A 80 12.52 -8.41 -0.47
CA GLY A 80 12.78 -9.51 0.48
C GLY A 80 11.84 -9.49 1.69
N PHE A 81 11.60 -8.31 2.25
CA PHE A 81 10.66 -8.13 3.37
C PHE A 81 9.21 -8.37 2.93
N ALA A 82 8.82 -7.92 1.74
CA ALA A 82 7.51 -8.23 1.17
C ALA A 82 7.31 -9.76 1.02
N ALA A 83 8.35 -10.50 0.66
CA ALA A 83 8.30 -11.96 0.59
C ALA A 83 8.07 -12.61 1.96
N GLU A 84 8.64 -12.08 3.05
CA GLU A 84 8.36 -12.60 4.41
C GLU A 84 6.86 -12.48 4.76
N VAL A 85 6.23 -11.37 4.39
CA VAL A 85 4.78 -11.19 4.58
C VAL A 85 3.99 -12.11 3.65
N GLN A 86 4.47 -12.31 2.42
CA GLN A 86 3.84 -13.23 1.47
C GLN A 86 3.87 -14.67 1.99
N ASP A 87 4.97 -15.13 2.56
CA ASP A 87 5.08 -16.46 3.16
C ASP A 87 4.10 -16.63 4.32
N ALA A 88 3.96 -15.61 5.17
CA ALA A 88 2.98 -15.61 6.25
C ALA A 88 1.54 -15.67 5.70
N LEU A 89 1.24 -14.90 4.65
CA LEU A 89 -0.06 -14.95 3.96
C LEU A 89 -0.30 -16.32 3.33
N LEU A 90 0.68 -16.99 2.73
CA LEU A 90 0.52 -18.29 2.08
C LEU A 90 0.55 -19.48 3.05
N SER A 91 0.93 -19.27 4.30
CA SER A 91 0.96 -20.31 5.33
C SER A 91 -0.43 -20.89 5.63
N ARG A 92 -0.49 -22.13 6.16
CA ARG A 92 -1.77 -22.76 6.52
C ARG A 92 -2.55 -21.96 7.57
N ASP A 93 -1.83 -21.33 8.49
CA ASP A 93 -2.39 -20.68 9.68
C ASP A 93 -2.34 -19.14 9.57
N TYR A 94 -2.42 -18.60 8.34
CA TYR A 94 -2.30 -17.15 8.05
C TYR A 94 -3.32 -16.26 8.78
N THR A 95 -4.41 -16.81 9.31
CA THR A 95 -5.37 -16.07 10.14
C THR A 95 -4.73 -15.50 11.41
N ASP A 96 -3.72 -16.18 11.95
CA ASP A 96 -2.96 -15.69 13.11
C ASP A 96 -2.15 -14.45 12.72
N PHE A 97 -1.49 -14.49 11.56
CA PHE A 97 -0.81 -13.33 10.98
C PHE A 97 -1.78 -12.16 10.72
N LEU A 98 -2.98 -12.43 10.18
CA LEU A 98 -4.00 -11.39 9.96
C LEU A 98 -4.43 -10.70 11.26
N SER A 99 -4.35 -11.38 12.40
CA SER A 99 -4.59 -10.77 13.71
C SER A 99 -3.39 -9.93 14.13
N ALA A 100 -2.19 -10.51 13.99
CA ALA A 100 -0.93 -9.94 14.41
C ALA A 100 -0.50 -8.68 13.62
N MET A 101 -0.89 -8.54 12.35
CA MET A 101 -0.52 -7.39 11.51
C MET A 101 -1.18 -6.08 11.94
N TYR A 102 -2.14 -6.10 12.88
CA TYR A 102 -2.75 -4.88 13.40
C TYR A 102 -1.90 -4.23 14.48
N GLY A 103 -1.78 -2.91 14.37
CA GLY A 103 -1.11 -2.08 15.36
C GLY A 103 -0.26 -1.02 14.69
N ASN A 104 0.15 -0.03 15.48
CA ASN A 104 1.05 1.03 15.04
C ASN A 104 2.46 0.86 15.60
N GLU A 105 2.68 -0.14 16.46
CA GLU A 105 3.99 -0.47 17.01
C GLU A 105 4.52 -1.79 16.44
N PRO A 106 5.83 -1.89 16.12
CA PRO A 106 6.84 -0.84 16.30
C PRO A 106 6.75 0.26 15.22
N LYS A 107 7.17 1.48 15.57
CA LYS A 107 7.22 2.63 14.64
C LYS A 107 8.52 2.78 13.84
N ARG A 108 9.63 2.21 14.33
CA ARG A 108 10.96 2.28 13.69
C ARG A 108 11.54 0.90 13.39
N TRP A 109 12.11 0.73 12.19
CA TRP A 109 12.76 -0.51 11.80
C TRP A 109 13.96 -0.85 12.67
N SER A 110 14.15 -2.15 12.90
CA SER A 110 15.39 -2.70 13.43
C SER A 110 15.57 -4.12 12.91
N ASP A 111 16.78 -4.48 12.49
CA ASP A 111 17.08 -5.85 12.04
C ASP A 111 16.93 -6.90 13.16
N LYS A 112 16.81 -6.42 14.42
CA LYS A 112 16.52 -7.25 15.59
C LYS A 112 15.05 -7.59 15.74
N LEU A 113 14.13 -6.94 15.02
CA LEU A 113 12.71 -7.30 15.04
C LEU A 113 12.54 -8.73 14.56
N LYS A 114 11.64 -9.49 15.21
CA LYS A 114 11.30 -10.88 14.89
C LYS A 114 9.79 -11.09 14.96
N GLY A 115 9.33 -12.18 14.35
CA GLY A 115 7.93 -12.62 14.41
C GLY A 115 6.93 -11.52 14.02
N ASP A 116 5.84 -11.43 14.77
CA ASP A 116 4.71 -10.55 14.51
C ASP A 116 5.09 -9.06 14.44
N GLU A 117 6.01 -8.61 15.29
CA GLU A 117 6.47 -7.21 15.29
C GLU A 117 7.19 -6.87 13.99
N ARG A 118 8.00 -7.80 13.48
CA ARG A 118 8.70 -7.66 12.21
C ARG A 118 7.71 -7.62 11.05
N LEU A 119 6.79 -8.58 10.99
CA LEU A 119 5.81 -8.64 9.90
C LEU A 119 4.88 -7.42 9.89
N ARG A 120 4.42 -6.98 11.07
CA ARG A 120 3.59 -5.78 11.22
C ARG A 120 4.32 -4.51 10.77
N MET A 121 5.58 -4.37 11.14
CA MET A 121 6.43 -3.27 10.68
C MET A 121 6.54 -3.24 9.15
N ILE A 122 6.75 -4.40 8.52
CA ILE A 122 6.81 -4.53 7.06
C ILE A 122 5.47 -4.12 6.42
N VAL A 123 4.36 -4.66 6.92
CA VAL A 123 3.02 -4.30 6.45
C VAL A 123 2.77 -2.79 6.57
N ASN A 124 3.10 -2.20 7.72
CA ASN A 124 2.91 -0.79 7.96
C ASN A 124 3.71 0.09 6.99
N ALA A 125 4.98 -0.23 6.77
CA ALA A 125 5.81 0.50 5.81
C ALA A 125 5.24 0.41 4.39
N LEU A 126 5.00 -0.81 3.90
CA LEU A 126 4.64 -1.03 2.50
C LEU A 126 3.19 -0.61 2.17
N THR A 127 2.30 -0.55 3.16
CA THR A 127 0.86 -0.31 2.93
C THR A 127 0.28 0.91 3.61
N ARG A 128 1.02 1.60 4.52
CA ARG A 128 0.48 2.71 5.31
C ARG A 128 1.40 3.93 5.43
N LEU A 129 2.61 3.88 4.90
CA LEU A 129 3.59 4.94 5.02
C LEU A 129 3.15 6.22 4.29
N ARG A 130 3.24 7.35 4.99
CA ARG A 130 3.13 8.70 4.43
C ARG A 130 4.37 9.50 4.79
N PHE A 131 4.48 9.81 6.07
CA PHE A 131 5.60 10.54 6.64
C PHE A 131 6.48 9.63 7.49
N CYS A 132 7.77 9.95 7.53
CA CYS A 132 8.70 9.39 8.51
C CYS A 132 9.79 10.39 8.89
N THR A 133 10.48 10.11 9.98
CA THR A 133 11.72 10.81 10.35
C THR A 133 12.90 10.33 9.48
N ALA A 134 14.03 11.03 9.55
CA ALA A 134 15.26 10.61 8.86
C ALA A 134 15.74 9.21 9.27
N ASP A 135 15.45 8.79 10.51
CA ASP A 135 15.77 7.45 11.03
C ASP A 135 14.70 6.39 10.67
N GLY A 136 13.69 6.75 9.87
CA GLY A 136 12.63 5.85 9.44
C GLY A 136 11.56 5.55 10.49
N GLU A 137 11.35 6.44 11.46
CA GLU A 137 10.20 6.34 12.37
C GLU A 137 8.93 6.82 11.68
N MET A 138 7.93 5.95 11.56
CA MET A 138 6.69 6.22 10.82
C MET A 138 5.70 7.06 11.62
N ASP A 139 5.02 7.97 10.92
CA ASP A 139 3.81 8.60 11.43
C ASP A 139 2.54 7.90 10.90
N PHE A 140 1.56 7.74 11.78
CA PHE A 140 0.25 7.13 11.48
C PHE A 140 -0.93 8.07 11.76
N GLU A 141 -0.67 9.26 12.30
CA GLU A 141 -1.72 10.19 12.75
C GLU A 141 -2.09 11.19 11.65
N THR A 142 -1.09 11.72 10.95
CA THR A 142 -1.27 12.71 9.89
C THR A 142 -1.72 12.03 8.59
N LYS A 143 -2.81 12.55 8.01
CA LYS A 143 -3.43 12.02 6.78
C LYS A 143 -3.54 13.07 5.67
N GLU A 144 -3.13 14.29 5.96
CA GLU A 144 -3.13 15.45 5.08
C GLU A 144 -2.01 15.36 4.03
N GLY A 145 -1.97 16.30 3.08
CA GLY A 145 -0.97 16.32 2.01
C GLY A 145 0.45 16.65 2.50
N ALA A 146 1.43 16.64 1.58
CA ALA A 146 2.86 16.78 1.90
C ALA A 146 3.24 18.00 2.77
N GLY A 147 2.51 19.12 2.64
CA GLY A 147 2.77 20.34 3.41
C GLY A 147 2.36 20.28 4.90
N SER A 148 1.81 19.17 5.37
CA SER A 148 1.30 19.00 6.73
C SER A 148 2.15 18.09 7.62
N ALA A 149 3.40 17.83 7.22
CA ALA A 149 4.32 16.99 7.97
C ALA A 149 4.48 17.47 9.43
N PRO A 150 4.36 16.58 10.43
CA PRO A 150 4.69 16.91 11.81
C PRO A 150 6.15 17.37 11.95
N LYS A 151 6.46 18.12 13.02
CA LYS A 151 7.83 18.58 13.27
C LYS A 151 8.80 17.40 13.37
N GLY A 152 9.82 17.40 12.51
CA GLY A 152 10.84 16.34 12.44
C GLY A 152 10.50 15.18 11.49
N PHE A 153 9.33 15.23 10.87
CA PHE A 153 8.88 14.28 9.85
C PHE A 153 8.91 14.93 8.47
N MET A 154 8.98 14.11 7.44
CA MET A 154 8.92 14.50 6.04
C MET A 154 8.25 13.39 5.22
N PRO A 155 7.70 13.69 4.02
CA PRO A 155 7.26 12.65 3.10
C PRO A 155 8.38 11.62 2.92
N TRP A 156 8.05 10.33 2.95
CA TRP A 156 9.06 9.27 2.99
C TRP A 156 10.09 9.33 1.85
N PHE A 157 9.66 9.83 0.68
CA PHE A 157 10.50 9.95 -0.51
C PHE A 157 11.39 11.21 -0.52
N GLU A 158 11.16 12.16 0.39
CA GLU A 158 11.98 13.36 0.58
C GLU A 158 13.09 13.16 1.62
N VAL A 159 13.13 12.01 2.30
CA VAL A 159 14.16 11.72 3.30
C VAL A 159 15.56 11.75 2.67
N PRO A 160 16.46 12.64 3.13
CA PRO A 160 17.81 12.72 2.60
C PRO A 160 18.58 11.42 2.81
N GLY A 161 19.27 10.95 1.76
CA GLY A 161 20.12 9.76 1.84
C GLY A 161 19.35 8.44 1.93
N ARG A 162 18.03 8.42 1.65
CA ARG A 162 17.26 7.17 1.54
C ARG A 162 17.95 6.21 0.57
N ALA A 163 17.99 4.93 0.91
CA ALA A 163 18.67 3.89 0.15
C ALA A 163 18.09 3.72 -1.27
N THR A 164 16.85 4.17 -1.50
CA THR A 164 16.18 4.13 -2.80
C THR A 164 16.43 5.37 -3.67
N ALA A 165 17.34 6.27 -3.29
CA ALA A 165 17.47 7.62 -3.88
C ALA A 165 17.77 7.66 -5.39
N GLN A 166 18.06 6.53 -6.02
CA GLN A 166 18.31 6.39 -7.47
C GLN A 166 17.29 5.47 -8.17
N ASP A 167 16.30 4.97 -7.44
CA ASP A 167 15.30 4.04 -7.93
C ASP A 167 14.00 4.79 -8.28
N THR A 168 13.29 4.30 -9.31
CA THR A 168 11.95 4.77 -9.63
C THR A 168 10.93 3.97 -8.84
N ILE A 169 10.09 4.65 -8.05
CA ILE A 169 9.05 4.01 -7.24
C ILE A 169 7.67 4.54 -7.66
N ALA A 170 6.75 3.65 -7.98
CA ALA A 170 5.32 3.96 -8.11
C ALA A 170 4.57 3.55 -6.84
N CYS A 171 3.74 4.46 -6.33
CA CYS A 171 2.88 4.17 -5.19
C CYS A 171 1.51 4.86 -5.24
N GLY A 172 0.66 4.49 -4.29
CA GLY A 172 -0.65 5.07 -4.05
C GLY A 172 -0.83 5.38 -2.56
N HIS A 173 -1.96 4.95 -1.99
CA HIS A 173 -2.36 5.07 -0.57
C HIS A 173 -2.62 6.51 -0.07
N TRP A 174 -1.85 7.47 -0.55
CA TRP A 174 -1.84 8.83 -0.06
C TRP A 174 -2.65 9.76 -0.97
N SER A 175 -3.97 9.53 -1.03
CA SER A 175 -4.86 10.30 -1.91
C SER A 175 -4.80 11.83 -1.74
N THR A 176 -4.50 12.33 -0.54
CA THR A 176 -4.34 13.77 -0.24
C THR A 176 -3.02 14.35 -0.76
N LEU A 177 -2.06 13.52 -1.15
CA LEU A 177 -0.85 13.92 -1.86
C LEU A 177 -1.15 14.20 -3.34
N GLY A 178 -2.09 13.44 -3.93
CA GLY A 178 -2.47 13.55 -5.32
C GLY A 178 -1.43 12.95 -6.28
N PHE A 179 -1.47 13.41 -7.54
CA PHE A 179 -0.53 12.97 -8.57
C PHE A 179 0.78 13.74 -8.49
N ILE A 180 1.89 13.00 -8.48
CA ILE A 180 3.26 13.50 -8.56
C ILE A 180 3.94 12.75 -9.71
N ASP A 181 4.43 13.50 -10.70
CA ASP A 181 5.35 13.00 -11.73
C ASP A 181 6.77 13.47 -11.44
N HIS A 182 7.41 12.85 -10.44
CA HIS A 182 8.81 13.07 -10.17
C HIS A 182 9.63 11.97 -10.89
N PRO A 183 10.85 12.26 -11.41
CA PRO A 183 11.65 11.27 -12.11
C PRO A 183 11.83 9.95 -11.37
N LEU A 184 11.90 10.00 -10.04
CA LEU A 184 12.12 8.83 -9.18
C LEU A 184 10.90 8.41 -8.35
N VAL A 185 9.80 9.17 -8.38
CA VAL A 185 8.61 8.89 -7.57
C VAL A 185 7.36 9.23 -8.37
N LEU A 186 6.49 8.24 -8.52
CA LEU A 186 5.21 8.34 -9.21
C LEU A 186 4.09 8.03 -8.22
N THR A 187 3.20 8.98 -7.97
CA THR A 187 2.02 8.75 -7.13
C THR A 187 0.77 8.70 -7.99
N LEU A 188 0.01 7.61 -7.92
CA LEU A 188 -1.17 7.38 -8.77
C LEU A 188 -2.49 7.46 -8.01
N ASP A 189 -2.45 7.55 -6.68
CA ASP A 189 -3.66 7.73 -5.88
C ASP A 189 -4.11 9.19 -5.92
N THR A 190 -5.03 9.46 -6.84
CA THR A 190 -5.69 10.76 -7.01
C THR A 190 -7.09 10.77 -6.43
N GLY A 191 -7.39 9.87 -5.48
CA GLY A 191 -8.60 9.93 -4.68
C GLY A 191 -9.90 9.70 -5.44
N CYS A 192 -9.95 8.75 -6.38
CA CYS A 192 -11.18 8.44 -7.13
C CYS A 192 -12.40 8.20 -6.21
N VAL A 193 -12.23 7.46 -5.12
CA VAL A 193 -13.31 7.18 -4.16
C VAL A 193 -13.81 8.44 -3.45
N TRP A 194 -13.02 9.51 -3.44
CA TRP A 194 -13.35 10.82 -2.85
C TRP A 194 -13.86 11.83 -3.90
N GLY A 195 -14.14 11.36 -5.12
CA GLY A 195 -14.59 12.21 -6.24
C GLY A 195 -13.45 12.88 -7.01
N GLY A 196 -12.19 12.50 -6.75
CA GLY A 196 -11.05 12.88 -7.58
C GLY A 196 -11.01 12.06 -8.89
N CYS A 197 -9.82 11.61 -9.28
CA CYS A 197 -9.64 10.86 -10.53
C CYS A 197 -9.22 9.41 -10.27
N LEU A 198 -9.57 8.51 -11.18
CA LEU A 198 -8.85 7.25 -11.38
C LEU A 198 -7.70 7.52 -12.35
N SER A 199 -6.47 7.29 -11.92
CA SER A 199 -5.26 7.57 -12.69
C SER A 199 -4.60 6.28 -13.18
N ALA A 200 -4.08 6.32 -14.40
CA ALA A 200 -3.21 5.30 -14.98
C ALA A 200 -1.99 5.98 -15.62
N MET A 201 -0.82 5.38 -15.46
CA MET A 201 0.41 5.83 -16.11
C MET A 201 0.83 4.77 -17.13
N ARG A 202 0.88 5.13 -18.41
CA ARG A 202 1.60 4.29 -19.38
C ARG A 202 3.09 4.48 -19.14
N PHE A 203 3.79 3.36 -18.92
CA PHE A 203 5.21 3.31 -18.69
C PHE A 203 5.86 2.34 -19.68
N ASP A 204 6.50 2.87 -20.72
CA ASP A 204 7.09 2.08 -21.81
C ASP A 204 8.47 2.64 -22.19
N GLY A 205 9.55 2.01 -21.71
CA GLY A 205 10.92 2.43 -22.05
C GLY A 205 11.26 3.86 -21.65
N GLY A 206 10.73 4.32 -20.50
CA GLY A 206 10.91 5.69 -20.01
C GLY A 206 9.88 6.70 -20.52
N ARG A 207 9.01 6.33 -21.47
CA ARG A 207 7.84 7.14 -21.81
C ARG A 207 6.85 7.10 -20.66
N ARG A 208 6.34 8.28 -20.28
CA ARG A 208 5.32 8.49 -19.25
C ARG A 208 4.15 9.21 -19.89
N GLU A 209 2.97 8.61 -19.83
CA GLU A 209 1.71 9.26 -20.25
C GLU A 209 0.64 9.00 -19.21
N LEU A 210 0.18 10.08 -18.58
CA LEU A 210 -0.89 10.04 -17.60
C LEU A 210 -2.25 10.04 -18.30
N LEU A 211 -3.10 9.09 -17.92
CA LEU A 211 -4.52 9.07 -18.24
C LEU A 211 -5.32 9.19 -16.94
N GLN A 212 -6.32 10.08 -16.94
CA GLN A 212 -7.20 10.28 -15.79
C GLN A 212 -8.65 10.30 -16.21
N ILE A 213 -9.50 9.67 -15.40
CA ILE A 213 -10.95 9.72 -15.55
C ILE A 213 -11.51 10.32 -14.26
N GLU A 214 -12.28 11.40 -14.39
CA GLU A 214 -12.97 12.04 -13.27
C GLU A 214 -14.02 11.11 -12.69
N CYS A 215 -14.01 10.94 -11.36
CA CYS A 215 -14.87 10.00 -10.67
C CYS A 215 -16.10 10.66 -10.03
N GLY A 216 -16.21 12.00 -9.96
CA GLY A 216 -17.19 12.71 -9.12
C GLY A 216 -18.67 12.30 -9.29
N GLU A 217 -19.05 11.82 -10.48
CA GLU A 217 -20.41 11.36 -10.79
C GLU A 217 -20.58 9.83 -10.78
N LEU A 218 -19.51 9.06 -10.53
CA LEU A 218 -19.56 7.61 -10.55
C LEU A 218 -20.27 7.03 -9.31
N PRO A 219 -20.99 5.91 -9.44
CA PRO A 219 -21.54 5.19 -8.30
C PRO A 219 -20.43 4.79 -7.32
N GLY A 220 -20.65 5.01 -6.02
CA GLY A 220 -19.71 4.59 -4.96
C GLY A 220 -18.72 5.66 -4.50
N VAL A 221 -18.75 6.87 -5.07
CA VAL A 221 -18.02 8.02 -4.50
C VAL A 221 -18.52 8.34 -3.09
N LEU A 222 -17.58 8.41 -2.15
CA LEU A 222 -17.81 8.87 -0.79
C LEU A 222 -17.80 10.40 -0.80
N ARG A 223 -18.97 10.98 -0.62
CA ARG A 223 -19.10 12.43 -0.44
C ARG A 223 -18.72 12.79 1.00
N PRO A 224 -17.93 13.85 1.23
CA PRO A 224 -17.76 14.40 2.57
C PRO A 224 -19.14 14.68 3.17
N SER A 225 -19.37 14.18 4.38
CA SER A 225 -20.57 14.47 5.17
C SER A 225 -20.60 15.93 5.61
#